data_AF-A0A7C1WJ86-F1
#
_entry.id   AF-A0A7C1WJ86-F1
#
_cell.length_a   1.000
_cell.length_b   1.000
_cell.length_c   1.000
_cell.angle_alpha   90.00
_cell.angle_beta   90.00
_cell.angle_gamma   90.00
#
_symmetry.space_group_name_H-M   'P 1'
#
loop_
_entity.id
_entity.type
_entity.pdbx_description
1 polymer ?
#
loop_
_entity_poly.entity_id
_entity_poly.type
_entity_poly.pdbx_seq_one_letter_code
_entity_poly.pdbx_strand_id
1 'polypeptide(L)'
;MEEKMRFLHIADTHLGFSAYRRINEDGVNQREIDIYNAFKQVIDYAIENPPDFILHAGDLFDSVRPNNRAISFTVDQLLRLSKKHIPFIVISGNHEHPRLRETGHIFSVLDHIEYIYPVYKNGYEKIKLDIKDKTVVIHAIPQTYSIEEFQDTIKNLDVENNADYNIILLHGSIKGIGIFTMGEFNELIIPRDIFSIGFDYIALGHYHIYTKL
;
A
#
# COMPACT_ATOMS: atom_id res chain seq x y z
N MET A 1 26.38 15.67 12.14
CA MET A 1 24.98 15.33 12.45
C MET A 1 24.63 14.16 11.56
N GLU A 2 24.21 13.05 12.14
CA GLU A 2 23.77 11.89 11.37
C GLU A 2 22.55 12.28 10.52
N GLU A 3 22.55 11.91 9.23
CA GLU A 3 21.48 12.27 8.32
C GLU A 3 20.25 11.43 8.66
N LYS A 4 19.15 12.08 9.10
CA LYS A 4 17.95 11.36 9.52
C LYS A 4 17.28 10.67 8.33
N MET A 5 16.91 9.40 8.51
CA MET A 5 16.05 8.67 7.58
C MET A 5 14.60 9.18 7.70
N ARG A 6 13.91 9.32 6.58
CA ARG A 6 12.51 9.75 6.49
C ARG A 6 11.78 8.94 5.44
N PHE A 7 10.57 8.50 5.74
CA PHE A 7 9.70 7.82 4.79
C PHE A 7 8.28 8.39 4.86
N LEU A 8 7.49 8.13 3.82
CA LEU A 8 6.06 8.40 3.81
C LEU A 8 5.29 7.09 3.95
N HIS A 9 4.23 7.10 4.74
CA HIS A 9 3.27 6.01 4.84
C HIS A 9 1.90 6.54 4.45
N ILE A 10 1.31 5.93 3.43
CA ILE A 10 -0.01 6.22 2.89
C ILE A 10 -0.79 4.91 2.69
N ALA A 11 -2.10 4.99 2.51
CA ALA A 11 -2.97 3.83 2.26
C ALA A 11 -4.31 4.32 1.68
N ASP A 12 -5.13 3.38 1.19
CA ASP A 12 -6.55 3.61 0.91
C ASP A 12 -6.78 4.79 -0.06
N THR A 13 -6.03 4.81 -1.16
CA THR A 13 -6.12 5.87 -2.17
C THR A 13 -7.38 5.71 -3.04
N HIS A 14 -7.79 4.48 -3.35
CA HIS A 14 -8.97 4.16 -4.18
C HIS A 14 -9.00 4.86 -5.55
N LEU A 15 -7.89 4.81 -6.31
CA LEU A 15 -7.83 5.37 -7.66
C LEU A 15 -8.88 4.70 -8.57
N GLY A 16 -9.74 5.53 -9.17
CA GLY A 16 -10.87 5.09 -9.99
C GLY A 16 -12.21 5.11 -9.27
N PHE A 17 -12.23 5.39 -7.95
CA PHE A 17 -13.48 5.61 -7.22
C PHE A 17 -14.29 6.74 -7.85
N SER A 18 -15.59 6.51 -7.99
CA SER A 18 -16.51 7.51 -8.54
C SER A 18 -17.86 7.41 -7.85
N ALA A 19 -18.49 8.56 -7.59
CA ALA A 19 -19.77 8.60 -6.88
C ALA A 19 -20.65 9.76 -7.35
N TYR A 20 -21.93 9.71 -6.98
CA TYR A 20 -22.92 10.78 -7.13
C TYR A 20 -23.19 11.30 -8.56
N ARG A 21 -22.64 10.64 -9.60
CA ARG A 21 -22.88 10.88 -11.04
C ARG A 21 -22.64 12.31 -11.54
N ARG A 22 -22.04 13.21 -10.75
CA ARG A 22 -21.72 14.57 -11.18
C ARG A 22 -20.47 14.55 -12.05
N ILE A 23 -20.54 15.17 -13.23
CA ILE A 23 -19.44 15.25 -14.20
C ILE A 23 -18.85 16.67 -14.27
N ASN A 24 -17.60 16.79 -14.66
CA ASN A 24 -16.94 18.05 -15.01
C ASN A 24 -17.18 18.41 -16.49
N GLU A 25 -16.54 19.48 -16.97
CA GLU A 25 -16.65 19.96 -18.35
C GLU A 25 -16.15 18.95 -19.39
N ASP A 26 -15.19 18.10 -19.02
CA ASP A 26 -14.62 17.04 -19.86
C ASP A 26 -15.45 15.73 -19.84
N GLY A 27 -16.58 15.71 -19.12
CA GLY A 27 -17.44 14.53 -19.00
C GLY A 27 -16.92 13.46 -18.03
N VAL A 28 -15.92 13.77 -17.20
CA VAL A 28 -15.36 12.87 -16.18
C VAL A 28 -16.05 13.08 -14.84
N ASN A 29 -16.23 12.02 -14.05
CA ASN A 29 -16.83 12.13 -12.73
C ASN A 29 -16.01 13.04 -11.80
N GLN A 30 -16.66 13.99 -11.13
CA GLN A 30 -15.94 14.95 -10.27
C GLN A 30 -15.23 14.28 -9.10
N ARG A 31 -15.83 13.27 -8.47
CA ARG A 31 -15.21 12.55 -7.35
C ARG A 31 -14.00 11.73 -7.80
N GLU A 32 -14.05 11.15 -9.00
CA GLU A 32 -12.89 10.48 -9.62
C GLU A 32 -11.71 11.46 -9.76
N ILE A 33 -11.98 12.69 -10.23
CA ILE A 33 -10.97 13.74 -10.33
C ILE A 33 -10.44 14.19 -8.96
N ASP A 34 -11.30 14.29 -7.95
CA ASP A 34 -10.87 14.69 -6.60
C ASP A 34 -9.85 13.69 -6.02
N ILE A 35 -10.10 12.38 -6.20
CA ILE A 35 -9.18 11.32 -5.77
C ILE A 35 -7.86 11.40 -6.53
N TYR A 36 -7.89 11.62 -7.85
CA TYR A 36 -6.67 11.81 -8.63
C TYR A 36 -5.87 13.03 -8.17
N ASN A 37 -6.54 14.15 -7.89
CA ASN A 37 -5.88 15.35 -7.39
C ASN A 37 -5.27 15.12 -6.01
N ALA A 38 -5.94 14.39 -5.12
CA ALA A 38 -5.40 14.06 -3.80
C ALA A 38 -4.14 13.19 -3.89
N PHE A 39 -4.16 12.12 -4.69
CA PHE A 39 -2.97 11.28 -4.89
C PHE A 39 -1.83 12.07 -5.56
N LYS A 40 -2.15 12.89 -6.57
CA LYS A 40 -1.17 13.77 -7.21
C LYS A 40 -0.49 14.69 -6.21
N GLN A 41 -1.22 15.26 -5.24
CA GLN A 41 -0.62 16.10 -4.19
C GLN A 41 0.41 15.35 -3.34
N VAL A 42 0.14 14.08 -3.00
CA VAL A 42 1.11 13.23 -2.28
C VAL A 42 2.37 13.03 -3.11
N ILE A 43 2.23 12.74 -4.40
CA ILE A 43 3.33 12.52 -5.34
C ILE A 43 4.13 13.81 -5.55
N ASP A 44 3.46 14.94 -5.73
CA ASP A 44 4.08 16.27 -5.83
C ASP A 44 4.89 16.57 -4.57
N TYR A 45 4.31 16.37 -3.39
CA TYR A 45 4.99 16.57 -2.12
C TYR A 45 6.22 15.67 -1.97
N ALA A 46 6.13 14.39 -2.34
CA ALA A 46 7.24 13.46 -2.27
C ALA A 46 8.38 13.86 -3.22
N ILE A 47 8.07 14.44 -4.38
CA ILE A 47 9.09 14.90 -5.33
C ILE A 47 9.74 16.21 -4.85
N GLU A 48 8.97 17.13 -4.27
CA GLU A 48 9.46 18.39 -3.71
C GLU A 48 10.25 18.19 -2.42
N ASN A 49 9.88 17.19 -1.63
CA ASN A 49 10.49 16.83 -0.35
C ASN A 49 10.86 15.34 -0.32
N PRO A 50 11.91 14.92 -1.07
CA PRO A 50 12.25 13.51 -1.26
C PRO A 50 12.35 12.73 0.07
N PRO A 51 11.45 11.75 0.30
CA PRO A 51 11.66 10.74 1.32
C PRO A 51 12.68 9.71 0.81
N ASP A 52 13.25 8.94 1.74
CA ASP A 52 14.13 7.83 1.39
C ASP A 52 13.34 6.65 0.78
N PHE A 53 12.06 6.50 1.13
CA PHE A 53 11.10 5.58 0.50
C PHE A 53 9.65 5.93 0.85
N ILE A 54 8.71 5.32 0.16
CA ILE A 54 7.26 5.44 0.38
C ILE A 54 6.67 4.04 0.58
N LEU A 55 5.81 3.91 1.59
CA LEU A 55 5.00 2.73 1.86
C LEU A 55 3.53 3.02 1.55
N HIS A 56 2.90 2.19 0.74
CA HIS A 56 1.47 2.22 0.48
C HIS A 56 0.80 0.94 0.98
N ALA A 57 0.01 1.04 2.04
CA ALA A 57 -0.53 -0.10 2.78
C ALA A 57 -1.84 -0.65 2.21
N GLY A 58 -1.94 -0.81 0.88
CA GLY A 58 -3.12 -1.38 0.22
C GLY A 58 -4.17 -0.37 -0.23
N ASP A 59 -5.06 -0.85 -1.10
CA ASP A 59 -6.15 -0.12 -1.77
C ASP A 59 -5.67 1.09 -2.56
N LEU A 60 -4.68 0.84 -3.43
CA LEU A 60 -4.24 1.85 -4.41
C LEU A 60 -5.32 2.12 -5.45
N PHE A 61 -5.98 1.08 -5.95
CA PHE A 61 -7.11 1.11 -6.86
C PHE A 61 -8.41 0.72 -6.14
N ASP A 62 -9.51 1.36 -6.55
CA ASP A 62 -10.84 1.11 -5.96
C ASP A 62 -11.47 -0.24 -6.38
N SER A 63 -10.91 -0.91 -7.39
CA SER A 63 -11.48 -2.16 -7.90
C SER A 63 -10.45 -3.05 -8.59
N VAL A 64 -10.75 -4.35 -8.68
CA VAL A 64 -9.99 -5.36 -9.44
C VAL A 64 -9.82 -4.98 -10.92
N ARG A 65 -10.78 -4.26 -11.51
CA ARG A 65 -10.79 -3.84 -12.92
C ARG A 65 -10.96 -2.32 -13.01
N PRO A 66 -9.92 -1.55 -12.66
CA PRO A 66 -10.02 -0.10 -12.72
C PRO A 66 -10.17 0.36 -14.16
N ASN A 67 -10.76 1.54 -14.33
CA ASN A 67 -10.93 2.12 -15.65
C ASN A 67 -9.57 2.56 -16.25
N ASN A 68 -9.51 2.74 -17.57
CA ASN A 68 -8.26 3.09 -18.26
C ASN A 68 -7.63 4.40 -17.75
N ARG A 69 -8.44 5.40 -17.36
CA ARG A 69 -7.91 6.66 -16.82
C ARG A 69 -7.19 6.43 -15.51
N ALA A 70 -7.77 5.64 -14.60
CA ALA A 70 -7.15 5.29 -13.33
C ALA A 70 -5.80 4.61 -13.58
N ILE A 71 -5.76 3.62 -14.47
CA ILE A 71 -4.52 2.90 -14.81
C ILE A 71 -3.46 3.85 -15.36
N SER A 72 -3.79 4.63 -16.40
CA SER A 72 -2.86 5.56 -17.03
C SER A 72 -2.37 6.62 -16.03
N PHE A 73 -3.28 7.20 -15.25
CA PHE A 73 -2.93 8.18 -14.23
C PHE A 73 -1.97 7.61 -13.17
N THR A 74 -2.25 6.42 -12.64
CA THR A 74 -1.38 5.75 -11.66
C THR A 74 0.00 5.50 -12.23
N VAL A 75 0.08 4.91 -13.42
CA VAL A 75 1.36 4.64 -14.10
C VAL A 75 2.15 5.94 -14.30
N ASP A 76 1.50 7.01 -14.77
CA ASP A 76 2.13 8.32 -14.94
C ASP A 76 2.68 8.86 -13.61
N GLN A 77 1.93 8.77 -12.51
CA GLN A 77 2.38 9.22 -11.20
C GLN A 77 3.57 8.41 -10.67
N LEU A 78 3.51 7.08 -10.78
CA LEU A 78 4.59 6.22 -10.31
C LEU A 78 5.86 6.35 -11.17
N LEU A 79 5.72 6.60 -12.48
CA LEU A 79 6.85 6.95 -13.35
C LEU A 79 7.51 8.26 -12.93
N ARG A 80 6.78 9.22 -12.35
CA ARG A 80 7.38 10.45 -11.81
C ARG A 80 8.26 10.17 -10.59
N LEU A 81 7.82 9.28 -9.68
CA LEU A 81 8.63 8.82 -8.54
C LEU A 81 9.85 8.03 -9.00
N SER A 82 9.66 7.10 -9.93
CA SER A 82 10.71 6.27 -10.54
C SER A 82 11.81 7.12 -11.16
N LYS A 83 11.46 8.16 -11.94
CA LYS A 83 12.42 9.13 -12.52
C LYS A 83 13.22 9.92 -11.48
N LYS A 84 12.75 9.96 -10.23
CA LYS A 84 13.44 10.58 -9.09
C LYS A 84 14.16 9.54 -8.22
N HIS A 85 14.13 8.27 -8.60
CA HIS A 85 14.69 7.14 -7.85
C HIS A 85 14.12 7.04 -6.43
N ILE A 86 12.85 7.41 -6.24
CA ILE A 86 12.16 7.31 -4.95
C ILE A 86 11.50 5.93 -4.87
N PRO A 87 11.96 5.02 -3.99
CA PRO A 87 11.35 3.71 -3.81
C PRO A 87 9.89 3.84 -3.36
N PHE A 88 8.99 3.13 -4.03
CA PHE A 88 7.57 3.05 -3.67
C PHE A 88 7.17 1.58 -3.51
N ILE A 89 6.93 1.18 -2.26
CA ILE A 89 6.56 -0.19 -1.89
C ILE A 89 5.07 -0.19 -1.62
N VAL A 90 4.33 -1.03 -2.35
CA VAL A 90 2.87 -1.09 -2.25
C VAL A 90 2.41 -2.52 -2.13
N ILE A 91 1.60 -2.81 -1.12
CA ILE A 91 0.87 -4.08 -1.04
C ILE A 91 -0.51 -3.93 -1.68
N SER A 92 -1.10 -5.01 -2.20
CA SER A 92 -2.50 -4.98 -2.63
C SER A 92 -3.44 -5.08 -1.42
N GLY A 93 -4.49 -4.25 -1.38
CA GLY A 93 -5.58 -4.36 -0.41
C GLY A 93 -6.74 -5.25 -0.90
N ASN A 94 -7.87 -5.21 -0.21
CA ASN A 94 -9.04 -6.07 -0.51
C ASN A 94 -9.79 -5.63 -1.78
N HIS A 95 -9.77 -4.35 -2.16
CA HIS A 95 -10.53 -3.84 -3.31
C HIS A 95 -9.97 -4.30 -4.66
N GLU A 96 -8.65 -4.37 -4.77
CA GLU A 96 -7.92 -4.66 -6.00
C GLU A 96 -7.51 -6.14 -6.14
N HIS A 97 -7.79 -6.96 -5.13
CA HIS A 97 -7.46 -8.38 -5.11
C HIS A 97 -8.48 -9.24 -5.90
N PRO A 98 -8.08 -9.92 -6.99
CA PRO A 98 -8.97 -10.74 -7.80
C PRO A 98 -9.35 -12.05 -7.09
N ARG A 99 -10.61 -12.46 -7.20
CA ARG A 99 -11.08 -13.76 -6.65
C ARG A 99 -10.70 -14.96 -7.51
N LEU A 100 -10.60 -14.75 -8.83
CA LEU A 100 -10.29 -15.80 -9.80
C LEU A 100 -8.93 -15.49 -10.41
N ARG A 101 -8.02 -16.47 -10.37
CA ARG A 101 -6.65 -16.34 -10.90
C ARG A 101 -6.60 -15.90 -12.37
N GLU A 102 -7.58 -16.32 -13.17
CA GLU A 102 -7.71 -15.97 -14.59
C GLU A 102 -7.93 -14.46 -14.85
N THR A 103 -8.37 -13.70 -13.83
CA THR A 103 -8.58 -12.25 -13.97
C THR A 103 -7.27 -11.50 -14.13
N GLY A 104 -6.16 -12.04 -13.62
CA GLY A 104 -4.92 -11.30 -13.43
C GLY A 104 -5.05 -10.26 -12.32
N HIS A 105 -3.91 -9.75 -11.86
CA HIS A 105 -3.87 -8.69 -10.84
C HIS A 105 -3.47 -7.37 -11.48
N ILE A 106 -4.18 -6.29 -11.16
CA ILE A 106 -3.91 -4.99 -11.78
C ILE A 106 -2.48 -4.52 -11.54
N PHE A 107 -1.91 -4.77 -10.35
CA PHE A 107 -0.51 -4.42 -10.05
C PHE A 107 0.53 -5.07 -10.96
N SER A 108 0.21 -6.10 -11.75
CA SER A 108 1.13 -6.64 -12.75
C SER A 108 1.58 -5.59 -13.78
N VAL A 109 0.79 -4.53 -14.00
CA VAL A 109 1.21 -3.41 -14.86
C VAL A 109 2.34 -2.57 -14.25
N LEU A 110 2.64 -2.76 -12.96
CA LEU A 110 3.65 -2.02 -12.20
C LEU A 110 4.98 -2.80 -12.06
N ASP A 111 5.00 -4.10 -12.34
CA ASP A 111 6.15 -5.02 -12.11
C ASP A 111 7.47 -4.57 -12.78
N HIS A 112 7.37 -3.74 -13.81
CA HIS A 112 8.50 -3.33 -14.64
C HIS A 112 8.89 -1.86 -14.48
N ILE A 113 8.29 -1.16 -13.51
CA ILE A 113 8.65 0.22 -13.22
C ILE A 113 9.77 0.21 -12.18
N GLU A 114 10.96 0.68 -12.56
CA GLU A 114 12.10 0.76 -11.65
C GLU A 114 11.75 1.57 -10.39
N TYR A 115 12.26 1.15 -9.23
CA TYR A 115 11.97 1.73 -7.92
C TYR A 115 10.51 1.57 -7.45
N ILE A 116 9.66 0.84 -8.17
CA ILE A 116 8.31 0.49 -7.72
C ILE A 116 8.30 -1.00 -7.37
N TYR A 117 7.84 -1.31 -6.16
CA TYR A 117 7.82 -2.66 -5.61
C TYR A 117 6.38 -3.06 -5.30
N PRO A 118 5.62 -3.52 -6.30
CA PRO A 118 4.26 -4.01 -6.10
C PRO A 118 4.28 -5.42 -5.50
N VAL A 119 3.74 -5.57 -4.30
CA VAL A 119 3.57 -6.84 -3.62
C VAL A 119 2.09 -7.22 -3.68
N TYR A 120 1.77 -8.21 -4.48
CA TYR A 120 0.38 -8.64 -4.72
C TYR A 120 0.27 -10.14 -5.03
N LYS A 121 1.42 -10.80 -5.20
CA LYS A 121 1.46 -12.25 -5.35
C LYS A 121 1.13 -12.83 -3.99
N ASN A 122 0.54 -14.02 -4.00
CA ASN A 122 0.07 -14.63 -2.76
C ASN A 122 1.25 -14.91 -1.83
N GLY A 123 1.23 -14.33 -0.62
CA GLY A 123 2.19 -14.60 0.43
C GLY A 123 3.00 -13.39 0.89
N TYR A 124 3.86 -13.67 1.86
CA TYR A 124 4.76 -12.70 2.50
C TYR A 124 6.03 -12.48 1.67
N GLU A 125 6.36 -11.22 1.42
CA GLU A 125 7.58 -10.81 0.73
C GLU A 125 8.44 -9.89 1.61
N LYS A 126 9.77 -9.97 1.45
CA LYS A 126 10.72 -9.06 2.08
C LYS A 126 11.37 -8.16 1.05
N ILE A 127 11.23 -6.85 1.21
CA ILE A 127 11.96 -5.85 0.43
C ILE A 127 13.07 -5.32 1.32
N LYS A 128 14.33 -5.41 0.85
CA LYS A 128 15.50 -4.87 1.55
C LYS A 128 15.96 -3.60 0.85
N LEU A 129 16.13 -2.52 1.60
CA LEU A 129 16.64 -1.24 1.13
C LEU A 129 17.86 -0.85 1.97
N ASP A 130 18.97 -0.53 1.31
CA ASP A 130 20.15 0.03 1.97
C ASP A 130 20.13 1.56 1.81
N ILE A 131 19.92 2.27 2.91
CA ILE A 131 19.70 3.72 2.93
C ILE A 131 20.61 4.31 4.01
N LYS A 132 21.50 5.24 3.62
CA LYS A 132 22.37 5.97 4.58
C LYS A 132 23.14 5.02 5.51
N ASP A 133 23.75 3.98 4.93
CA ASP A 133 24.49 2.91 5.63
C ASP A 133 23.66 2.09 6.64
N LYS A 134 22.33 2.11 6.49
CA LYS A 134 21.37 1.33 7.28
C LYS A 134 20.59 0.38 6.39
N THR A 135 20.43 -0.87 6.84
CA THR A 135 19.58 -1.85 6.15
C THR A 135 18.17 -1.80 6.73
N VAL A 136 17.20 -1.42 5.88
CA VAL A 136 15.77 -1.44 6.19
C VAL A 136 15.14 -2.66 5.53
N VAL A 137 14.41 -3.46 6.31
CA VAL A 137 13.64 -4.60 5.81
C VAL A 137 12.17 -4.33 5.98
N ILE A 138 11.47 -4.28 4.85
CA ILE A 138 10.03 -4.14 4.77
C ILE A 138 9.43 -5.53 4.60
N HIS A 139 8.66 -5.95 5.59
CA HIS A 139 7.89 -7.18 5.65
C HIS A 139 6.52 -6.89 5.07
N ALA A 140 6.31 -7.23 3.80
CA ALA A 140 5.11 -6.88 3.06
C ALA A 140 4.17 -8.08 2.97
N ILE A 141 2.94 -7.92 3.45
CA ILE A 141 1.89 -8.94 3.34
C ILE A 141 0.70 -8.31 2.61
N PRO A 142 0.44 -8.71 1.36
CA PRO A 142 -0.74 -8.27 0.63
C PRO A 142 -2.00 -8.99 1.10
N GLN A 143 -3.14 -8.55 0.59
CA GLN A 143 -4.38 -9.31 0.66
C GLN A 143 -4.15 -10.76 0.22
N THR A 144 -4.63 -11.71 1.02
CA THR A 144 -4.59 -13.14 0.75
C THR A 144 -5.96 -13.66 0.31
N TYR A 145 -5.99 -14.87 -0.26
CA TYR A 145 -7.24 -15.52 -0.67
C TYR A 145 -8.10 -16.00 0.51
N SER A 146 -7.48 -16.25 1.68
CA SER A 146 -8.20 -16.65 2.88
C SER A 146 -7.59 -16.05 4.15
N ILE A 147 -8.43 -15.93 5.17
CA ILE A 147 -8.04 -15.45 6.50
C ILE A 147 -7.06 -16.44 7.15
N GLU A 148 -7.23 -17.75 6.91
CA GLU A 148 -6.35 -18.78 7.45
C GLU A 148 -4.92 -18.64 6.92
N GLU A 149 -4.77 -18.41 5.61
CA GLU A 149 -3.45 -18.18 4.99
C GLU A 149 -2.76 -16.93 5.56
N PHE A 150 -3.53 -15.86 5.75
CA PHE A 150 -3.03 -14.65 6.39
C PHE A 150 -2.57 -14.93 7.83
N GLN A 151 -3.41 -15.60 8.64
CA GLN A 151 -3.08 -15.93 10.02
C GLN A 151 -1.86 -16.83 10.12
N ASP A 152 -1.74 -17.83 9.25
CA ASP A 152 -0.59 -18.73 9.23
C ASP A 152 0.68 -18.00 8.80
N THR A 153 0.57 -17.03 7.89
CA THR A 153 1.68 -16.13 7.59
C THR A 153 2.11 -15.36 8.83
N ILE A 154 1.18 -14.69 9.53
CA ILE A 154 1.48 -13.91 10.73
C ILE A 154 2.11 -14.75 11.85
N LYS A 155 1.62 -15.98 12.08
CA LYS A 155 2.17 -16.88 13.12
C LYS A 155 3.63 -17.24 12.91
N ASN A 156 4.08 -17.27 11.66
CA ASN A 156 5.45 -17.67 11.29
C ASN A 156 6.35 -16.46 10.97
N LEU A 157 5.87 -15.23 11.22
CA LEU A 157 6.66 -14.03 11.05
C LEU A 157 7.73 -13.91 12.13
N ASP A 158 8.88 -13.40 11.71
CA ASP A 158 9.95 -12.98 12.59
C ASP A 158 10.68 -11.77 11.96
N VAL A 159 11.35 -10.99 12.80
CA VAL A 159 12.19 -9.88 12.34
C VAL A 159 13.46 -10.39 11.66
N GLU A 160 14.04 -9.59 10.77
CA GLU A 160 15.35 -9.87 10.21
C GLU A 160 16.44 -9.36 11.17
N ASN A 161 17.16 -10.30 11.80
CA ASN A 161 18.18 -9.99 12.82
C ASN A 161 19.33 -9.11 12.33
N ASN A 162 19.63 -9.12 11.04
CA ASN A 162 20.71 -8.33 10.44
C ASN A 162 20.23 -6.98 9.86
N ALA A 163 18.97 -6.60 10.08
CA ALA A 163 18.45 -5.31 9.67
C ALA A 163 18.63 -4.27 10.78
N ASP A 164 18.95 -3.04 10.40
CA ASP A 164 18.89 -1.91 11.34
C ASP A 164 17.45 -1.53 11.68
N TYR A 165 16.52 -1.69 10.72
CA TYR A 165 15.10 -1.41 10.90
C TYR A 165 14.23 -2.49 10.25
N ASN A 166 13.25 -3.00 10.99
CA ASN A 166 12.23 -3.92 10.54
C ASN A 166 10.85 -3.22 10.54
N ILE A 167 10.29 -3.02 9.35
CA ILE A 167 8.98 -2.40 9.16
C ILE A 167 8.03 -3.45 8.61
N ILE A 168 6.83 -3.58 9.17
CA ILE A 168 5.79 -4.45 8.60
C ILE A 168 4.70 -3.63 7.92
N LEU A 169 4.26 -4.07 6.74
CA LEU A 169 3.28 -3.41 5.88
C LEU A 169 2.09 -4.35 5.68
N LEU A 170 0.92 -3.96 6.18
CA LEU A 170 -0.30 -4.77 6.23
C LEU A 170 -1.53 -3.95 5.85
N HIS A 171 -2.58 -4.64 5.41
CA HIS A 171 -3.87 -4.06 5.11
C HIS A 171 -4.97 -4.87 5.80
N GLY A 172 -5.65 -4.30 6.80
CA GLY A 172 -6.72 -4.98 7.51
C GLY A 172 -7.02 -4.41 8.91
N SER A 173 -8.07 -4.92 9.52
CA SER A 173 -8.57 -4.48 10.83
C SER A 173 -7.84 -5.16 11.99
N ILE A 174 -7.52 -4.41 13.04
CA ILE A 174 -6.91 -4.98 14.25
C ILE A 174 -7.96 -5.73 15.09
N LYS A 175 -7.66 -6.99 15.43
CA LYS A 175 -8.52 -7.83 16.26
C LYS A 175 -8.91 -7.16 17.58
N GLY A 176 -10.21 -7.13 17.85
CA GLY A 176 -10.75 -6.66 19.13
C GLY A 176 -10.74 -5.14 19.30
N ILE A 177 -10.48 -4.36 18.24
CA ILE A 177 -10.73 -2.92 18.23
C ILE A 177 -11.82 -2.65 17.19
N GLY A 178 -13.08 -2.71 17.61
CA GLY A 178 -14.25 -2.61 16.72
C GLY A 178 -14.40 -1.26 16.00
N ILE A 179 -13.58 -0.27 16.35
CA ILE A 179 -13.48 0.99 15.62
C ILE A 179 -12.82 0.78 14.24
N PHE A 180 -11.95 -0.23 14.08
CA PHE A 180 -11.20 -0.49 12.85
C PHE A 180 -11.87 -1.49 11.89
N THR A 181 -13.07 -2.00 12.18
CA THR A 181 -13.81 -2.89 11.28
C THR A 181 -14.70 -2.07 10.37
N MET A 182 -14.50 -2.18 9.05
CA MET A 182 -15.33 -1.52 8.04
C MET A 182 -16.51 -2.40 7.62
N GLY A 183 -16.50 -3.68 8.01
CA GLY A 183 -17.56 -4.64 7.67
C GLY A 183 -17.54 -5.01 6.19
N GLU A 184 -16.40 -4.83 5.55
CA GLU A 184 -16.20 -5.09 4.13
C GLU A 184 -15.99 -6.58 3.88
N PHE A 185 -16.38 -6.99 2.67
CA PHE A 185 -16.18 -8.37 2.25
C PHE A 185 -14.68 -8.64 2.05
N ASN A 186 -14.17 -9.74 2.60
CA ASN A 186 -12.74 -10.13 2.61
C ASN A 186 -11.80 -9.25 3.46
N GLU A 187 -12.33 -8.46 4.40
CA GLU A 187 -11.52 -7.79 5.43
C GLU A 187 -10.63 -8.80 6.17
N LEU A 188 -9.31 -8.54 6.19
CA LEU A 188 -8.36 -9.32 6.97
C LEU A 188 -8.35 -8.83 8.42
N ILE A 189 -8.29 -9.78 9.35
CA ILE A 189 -8.23 -9.49 10.79
C ILE A 189 -6.79 -9.71 11.27
N ILE A 190 -6.10 -8.62 11.59
CA ILE A 190 -4.74 -8.59 12.10
C ILE A 190 -4.73 -9.01 13.58
N PRO A 191 -4.06 -10.12 13.95
CA PRO A 191 -3.96 -10.52 15.35
C PRO A 191 -3.06 -9.55 16.12
N ARG A 192 -3.36 -9.32 17.40
CA ARG A 192 -2.56 -8.41 18.26
C ARG A 192 -1.15 -8.92 18.54
N ASP A 193 -0.89 -10.21 18.31
CA ASP A 193 0.42 -10.81 18.49
C ASP A 193 1.49 -10.14 17.61
N ILE A 194 1.07 -9.46 16.52
CA ILE A 194 1.94 -8.64 15.66
C ILE A 194 2.75 -7.59 16.45
N PHE A 195 2.17 -7.03 17.52
CA PHE A 195 2.82 -6.02 18.36
C PHE A 195 3.94 -6.59 19.23
N SER A 196 4.00 -7.91 19.40
CA SER A 196 4.99 -8.60 20.22
C SER A 196 6.19 -9.13 19.42
N ILE A 197 6.14 -9.09 18.09
CA ILE A 197 7.18 -9.65 17.21
C ILE A 197 8.45 -8.77 17.18
N GLY A 198 8.33 -7.48 17.50
CA GLY A 198 9.47 -6.57 17.60
C GLY A 198 9.76 -5.73 16.36
N PHE A 199 8.76 -5.52 15.49
CA PHE A 199 8.87 -4.53 14.40
C PHE A 199 9.03 -3.11 14.94
N ASP A 200 9.90 -2.32 14.30
CA ASP A 200 10.15 -0.91 14.64
C ASP A 200 8.99 0.00 14.22
N TYR A 201 8.27 -0.39 13.16
CA TYR A 201 7.10 0.31 12.66
C TYR A 201 6.09 -0.66 12.03
N ILE A 202 4.80 -0.43 12.29
CA ILE A 202 3.69 -1.21 11.73
C ILE A 202 2.86 -0.26 10.87
N ALA A 203 3.02 -0.38 9.55
CA ALA A 203 2.29 0.38 8.55
C ALA A 203 0.97 -0.34 8.19
N LEU A 204 -0.16 0.28 8.53
CA LEU A 204 -1.51 -0.27 8.34
C LEU A 204 -2.35 0.60 7.39
N GLY A 205 -3.10 -0.05 6.50
CA GLY A 205 -4.24 0.52 5.76
C GLY A 205 -5.58 -0.05 6.21
N HIS A 206 -6.61 0.02 5.35
CA HIS A 206 -7.98 -0.51 5.52
C HIS A 206 -8.89 0.34 6.41
N TYR A 207 -8.32 1.21 7.26
CA TYR A 207 -9.11 2.07 8.13
C TYR A 207 -9.11 3.51 7.67
N HIS A 208 -10.23 3.94 7.10
CA HIS A 208 -10.36 5.22 6.38
C HIS A 208 -10.45 6.46 7.28
N ILE A 209 -10.05 6.36 8.56
CA ILE A 209 -9.95 7.50 9.46
C ILE A 209 -8.50 7.69 9.89
N TYR A 210 -7.96 8.89 9.63
CA TYR A 210 -6.64 9.26 10.09
C TYR A 210 -6.50 9.02 11.59
N THR A 211 -5.59 8.14 11.97
CA THR A 211 -5.34 7.76 13.35
C THR A 211 -3.84 7.71 13.60
N LYS A 212 -3.39 8.39 14.66
CA LYS A 212 -2.02 8.27 15.17
C LYS A 212 -2.10 7.51 16.50
N LEU A 213 -1.79 6.21 16.45
CA LEU A 213 -1.71 5.33 17.61
C LEU A 213 -0.30 5.31 18.21
#